data_AF-A0A6P3EWB2-F1
#
_entry.id   AF-A0A6P3EWB2-F1
#
_cell.length_a   1.000
_cell.length_b   1.000
_cell.length_c   1.000
_cell.angle_alpha   90.00
_cell.angle_beta   90.00
_cell.angle_gamma   90.00
#
_symmetry.space_group_name_H-M   'P 1'
#
loop_
_entity.id
_entity.type
_entity.pdbx_description
1 polymer ?
#
loop_
_entity_poly.entity_id
_entity_poly.type
_entity_poly.pdbx_seq_one_letter_code
_entity_poly.pdbx_strand_id
1 'polypeptide(L)'
;MAARDPPPATSYAPPAVPSGVRLLLTIPFAFFLPELVFGFWVWVLVAATQVATPLLQGWVMYVSLTSFLISLMFFLSYLLGFYNRFESWRVLDSLYHGTTAILYMSAAVLQAHETIMSESKSVKNYYINTAASFFAFITTLLYILHAFSIYYH
;
A
#
# COMPACT_ATOMS: atom_id res chain seq x y z
N MET A 1 8.42 1.09 -55.75
CA MET A 1 8.20 1.78 -54.47
C MET A 1 8.63 0.83 -53.37
N ALA A 2 9.76 1.09 -52.71
CA ALA A 2 10.16 0.31 -51.54
C ALA A 2 9.22 0.66 -50.38
N ALA A 3 8.55 -0.33 -49.81
CA ALA A 3 7.78 -0.15 -48.59
C ALA A 3 8.73 0.29 -47.47
N ARG A 4 8.36 1.32 -46.71
CA ARG A 4 9.09 1.70 -45.50
C ARG A 4 8.96 0.56 -44.51
N ASP A 5 10.09 -0.02 -44.11
CA ASP A 5 10.10 -0.98 -43.01
C ASP A 5 9.47 -0.33 -41.76
N PRO A 6 8.61 -1.06 -41.03
CA PRO A 6 8.06 -0.56 -39.77
C PRO A 6 9.21 -0.25 -38.80
N PRO A 7 9.09 0.82 -38.00
CA PRO A 7 10.11 1.15 -37.00
C PRO A 7 10.30 -0.05 -36.05
N PRO A 8 11.53 -0.33 -35.61
CA PRO A 8 11.79 -1.43 -34.69
C PRO A 8 10.90 -1.28 -33.45
N ALA A 9 10.22 -2.36 -33.07
CA ALA A 9 9.51 -2.41 -31.81
C ALA A 9 10.49 -1.99 -30.71
N THR A 10 10.19 -0.88 -30.02
CA THR A 10 11.01 -0.42 -28.91
C THR A 10 11.00 -1.51 -27.86
N SER A 11 12.05 -2.34 -27.83
CA SER A 11 12.32 -3.27 -26.76
C SER A 11 12.78 -2.46 -25.55
N TYR A 12 11.83 -1.75 -24.92
CA TYR A 12 12.01 -1.31 -23.55
C TYR A 12 11.84 -2.56 -22.70
N ALA A 13 12.91 -3.35 -22.59
CA ALA A 13 12.99 -4.35 -21.55
C ALA A 13 12.83 -3.60 -20.22
N PRO A 14 11.83 -3.96 -19.39
CA PRO A 14 11.66 -3.31 -18.11
C PRO A 14 12.97 -3.40 -17.30
N PRO A 15 13.37 -2.33 -16.58
CA PRO A 15 14.61 -2.33 -15.81
C PRO A 15 14.66 -3.54 -14.86
N ALA A 16 15.83 -4.18 -14.77
CA ALA A 16 16.00 -5.33 -13.90
C ALA A 16 15.77 -4.95 -12.42
N VAL A 17 15.01 -5.78 -11.70
CA VAL A 17 14.74 -5.57 -10.28
C VAL A 17 16.06 -5.68 -9.49
N PRO A 18 16.43 -4.67 -8.69
CA PRO A 18 17.67 -4.71 -7.92
C PRO A 18 17.56 -5.69 -6.75
N SER A 19 18.67 -6.37 -6.44
CA SER A 19 18.76 -7.32 -5.33
C SER A 19 19.34 -6.71 -4.05
N GLY A 20 19.06 -7.36 -2.91
CA GLY A 20 19.61 -6.97 -1.61
C GLY A 20 19.18 -5.58 -1.17
N VAL A 21 20.11 -4.82 -0.55
CA VAL A 21 19.82 -3.47 -0.01
C VAL A 21 19.37 -2.48 -1.09
N ARG A 22 19.80 -2.67 -2.35
CA ARG A 22 19.39 -1.80 -3.45
C ARG A 22 17.90 -1.87 -3.75
N LEU A 23 17.24 -2.99 -3.45
CA LEU A 23 15.78 -3.10 -3.52
C LEU A 23 15.12 -2.01 -2.66
N LEU A 24 15.61 -1.82 -1.43
CA LEU A 24 15.05 -0.86 -0.47
C LEU A 24 15.29 0.61 -0.85
N LEU A 25 16.18 0.87 -1.81
CA LEU A 25 16.54 2.22 -2.27
C LEU A 25 15.98 2.53 -3.66
N THR A 26 15.32 1.57 -4.31
CA THR A 26 14.84 1.71 -5.68
C THR A 26 13.32 1.86 -5.68
N ILE A 27 12.83 2.95 -6.27
CA ILE A 27 11.39 3.13 -6.52
C ILE A 27 10.97 2.12 -7.58
N PRO A 28 9.84 1.40 -7.39
CA PRO A 28 8.84 1.56 -6.34
C PRO A 28 9.12 0.78 -5.04
N PHE A 29 10.02 -0.19 -5.05
CA PHE A 29 10.25 -1.14 -3.96
C PHE A 29 10.63 -0.50 -2.61
N ALA A 30 11.22 0.70 -2.65
CA ALA A 30 11.48 1.50 -1.46
C ALA A 30 10.22 1.82 -0.65
N PHE A 31 9.03 1.82 -1.28
CA PHE A 31 7.75 2.09 -0.60
C PHE A 31 7.27 0.94 0.29
N PHE A 32 7.69 -0.30 0.06
CA PHE A 32 7.26 -1.44 0.88
C PHE A 32 7.55 -1.25 2.37
N LEU A 33 8.72 -0.69 2.74
CA LEU A 33 9.05 -0.49 4.14
C LEU A 33 8.13 0.52 4.85
N PRO A 34 7.97 1.77 4.35
CA PRO A 34 7.05 2.70 4.97
C PRO A 34 5.59 2.24 4.88
N GLU A 35 5.16 1.54 3.81
CA GLU A 35 3.82 0.94 3.72
C GLU A 35 3.58 -0.06 4.86
N LEU A 36 4.53 -0.97 5.08
CA LEU A 36 4.44 -1.97 6.14
C LEU A 36 4.47 -1.32 7.53
N VAL A 37 5.37 -0.36 7.76
CA VAL A 37 5.49 0.31 9.05
C VAL A 37 4.23 1.10 9.37
N PHE A 38 3.75 1.95 8.46
CA PHE A 38 2.57 2.78 8.71
C PHE A 38 1.27 1.96 8.69
N GLY A 39 1.16 0.99 7.78
CA GLY A 39 0.05 0.05 7.77
C GLY A 39 -0.03 -0.80 9.03
N PHE A 40 1.11 -1.18 9.62
CA PHE A 40 1.17 -1.83 10.93
C PHE A 40 0.59 -0.94 12.03
N TRP A 41 1.00 0.33 12.07
CA TRP A 41 0.50 1.29 13.05
C TRP A 41 -1.01 1.48 12.99
N VAL A 42 -1.61 1.53 11.79
CA VAL A 42 -3.06 1.78 11.65
C VAL A 42 -3.88 0.72 12.39
N TRP A 43 -3.71 -0.57 12.10
CA TRP A 43 -4.52 -1.59 12.75
C TRP A 43 -4.18 -1.76 14.24
N VAL A 44 -2.91 -1.56 14.64
CA VAL A 44 -2.53 -1.59 16.07
C VAL A 44 -3.20 -0.47 16.86
N LEU A 45 -3.21 0.75 16.32
CA LEU A 45 -3.84 1.90 16.98
C LEU A 45 -5.36 1.73 17.03
N VAL A 46 -5.98 1.24 15.96
CA VAL A 46 -7.41 0.93 15.97
C VAL A 46 -7.73 -0.14 17.02
N ALA A 47 -6.95 -1.22 17.10
CA ALA A 47 -7.09 -2.23 18.15
C ALA A 47 -6.88 -1.67 19.57
N ALA A 48 -5.99 -0.68 19.74
CA ALA A 48 -5.76 -0.02 21.02
C ALA A 48 -6.97 0.77 21.53
N THR A 49 -7.88 1.19 20.65
CA THR A 49 -9.18 1.75 21.05
C THR A 49 -10.20 0.70 21.49
N GLN A 50 -9.83 -0.58 21.48
CA GLN A 50 -10.71 -1.73 21.68
C GLN A 50 -11.87 -1.77 20.67
N VAL A 51 -11.64 -1.19 19.48
CA VAL A 51 -12.63 -1.13 18.41
C VAL A 51 -13.95 -0.51 18.92
N ALA A 52 -13.83 0.66 19.56
CA ALA A 52 -14.91 1.39 20.21
C ALA A 52 -16.16 1.59 19.34
N THR A 53 -15.99 1.70 18.02
CA THR A 53 -17.10 1.67 17.05
C THR A 53 -16.91 0.50 16.08
N PRO A 54 -17.46 -0.70 16.41
CA PRO A 54 -17.20 -1.94 15.67
C PRO A 54 -17.46 -1.85 14.16
N LEU A 55 -18.51 -1.15 13.75
CA LEU A 55 -18.87 -1.03 12.33
C LEU A 55 -17.81 -0.29 11.52
N LEU A 56 -17.38 0.89 11.99
CA LEU A 56 -16.42 1.72 11.25
C LEU A 56 -15.00 1.20 11.43
N GLN A 57 -14.58 0.96 12.67
CA GLN A 57 -13.23 0.51 12.98
C GLN A 57 -12.98 -0.96 12.57
N GLY A 58 -14.02 -1.79 12.51
CA GLY A 58 -13.92 -3.13 11.95
C GLY A 58 -13.53 -3.14 10.47
N TRP A 59 -14.09 -2.21 9.68
CA TRP A 59 -13.67 -2.02 8.28
C TRP A 59 -12.23 -1.57 8.17
N VAL A 60 -11.82 -0.59 8.98
CA VAL A 60 -10.43 -0.09 9.01
C VAL A 60 -9.45 -1.20 9.38
N MET A 61 -9.77 -1.99 10.40
CA MET A 61 -8.98 -3.16 10.82
C MET A 61 -8.87 -4.19 9.71
N TYR A 62 -9.98 -4.56 9.07
CA TYR A 62 -9.98 -5.52 7.97
C TYR A 62 -9.08 -5.08 6.83
N VAL A 63 -9.28 -3.87 6.31
CA VAL A 63 -8.50 -3.33 5.19
C VAL A 63 -7.02 -3.23 5.57
N SER A 64 -6.70 -2.66 6.73
CA SER A 64 -5.32 -2.42 7.14
C SER A 64 -4.55 -3.71 7.46
N LEU A 65 -5.18 -4.69 8.12
CA LEU A 65 -4.50 -5.93 8.47
C LEU A 65 -4.29 -6.82 7.25
N THR A 66 -5.32 -6.94 6.39
CA THR A 66 -5.21 -7.76 5.17
C THR A 66 -4.21 -7.18 4.19
N SER A 67 -4.23 -5.85 3.98
CA SER A 67 -3.23 -5.18 3.13
C SER A 67 -1.81 -5.33 3.70
N PHE A 68 -1.61 -5.14 5.00
CA PHE A 68 -0.31 -5.38 5.64
C PHE A 68 0.23 -6.79 5.37
N LEU A 69 -0.58 -7.82 5.56
CA LEU A 69 -0.16 -9.21 5.34
C LEU A 69 0.17 -9.49 3.86
N ILE A 70 -0.64 -8.99 2.93
CA ILE A 70 -0.39 -9.20 1.50
C ILE A 70 0.84 -8.40 1.04
N SER A 71 1.00 -7.15 1.50
CA SER A 71 2.20 -6.33 1.24
C SER A 71 3.46 -7.00 1.78
N LEU A 72 3.37 -7.66 2.95
CA LEU A 72 4.49 -8.42 3.52
C LEU A 72 4.83 -9.62 2.61
N MET A 73 3.83 -10.30 2.06
CA MET A 73 4.06 -11.39 1.10
C MET A 73 4.71 -10.90 -0.19
N PHE A 74 4.28 -9.74 -0.73
CA PHE A 74 4.94 -9.13 -1.89
C PHE A 74 6.38 -8.77 -1.58
N PHE A 75 6.64 -8.10 -0.46
CA PHE A 75 7.98 -7.75 -0.03
C PHE A 75 8.90 -8.97 0.09
N LEU A 76 8.44 -10.04 0.76
CA LEU A 76 9.18 -11.29 0.86
C LEU A 76 9.39 -11.96 -0.51
N SER A 77 8.40 -11.88 -1.40
CA SER A 77 8.52 -12.42 -2.77
C SER A 77 9.60 -11.71 -3.58
N TYR A 78 9.76 -10.40 -3.39
CA TYR A 78 10.86 -9.64 -3.98
C TYR A 78 12.22 -9.99 -3.38
N LEU A 79 12.31 -10.14 -2.05
CA LEU A 79 13.54 -10.54 -1.38
C LEU A 79 14.01 -11.96 -1.76
N LEU A 80 13.07 -12.89 -1.90
CA LEU A 80 13.34 -14.29 -2.22
C LEU A 80 13.40 -14.58 -3.72
N GLY A 81 13.15 -13.58 -4.58
CA GLY A 81 13.21 -13.72 -6.03
C GLY A 81 12.04 -14.49 -6.66
N PHE A 82 10.94 -14.69 -5.94
CA PHE A 82 9.75 -15.40 -6.42
C PHE A 82 9.07 -14.67 -7.60
N TYR A 83 9.22 -13.35 -7.66
CA TYR A 83 8.69 -12.51 -8.73
C TYR A 83 9.17 -12.94 -10.13
N ASN A 84 10.38 -13.51 -10.26
CA ASN A 84 10.94 -13.96 -11.54
C ASN A 84 10.20 -15.16 -12.15
N ARG A 85 9.31 -15.81 -11.40
CA ARG A 85 8.58 -17.01 -11.87
C ARG A 85 7.36 -16.67 -12.72
N PHE A 86 6.89 -15.41 -12.70
CA PHE A 86 5.66 -15.00 -13.37
C PHE A 86 5.90 -13.72 -14.18
N GLU A 87 5.74 -13.79 -15.51
CA GLU A 87 5.90 -12.61 -16.39
C GLU A 87 4.93 -11.48 -16.04
N SER A 88 3.73 -11.82 -15.57
CA SER A 88 2.69 -10.87 -15.17
C SER A 88 2.85 -10.31 -13.75
N TRP A 89 3.94 -10.61 -13.04
CA TRP A 89 4.13 -10.21 -11.65
C TRP A 89 3.98 -8.71 -11.43
N ARG A 90 4.57 -7.89 -12.31
CA ARG A 90 4.47 -6.41 -12.23
C ARG A 90 3.04 -5.89 -12.40
N VAL A 91 2.24 -6.56 -13.24
CA VAL A 91 0.83 -6.21 -13.45
C VAL A 91 0.02 -6.57 -12.20
N LEU A 92 0.24 -7.76 -11.65
CA LEU A 92 -0.38 -8.19 -10.39
C LEU A 92 -0.04 -7.23 -9.25
N ASP A 93 1.21 -6.81 -9.15
CA ASP A 93 1.69 -5.88 -8.14
C ASP A 93 1.03 -4.50 -8.25
N SER A 94 0.99 -3.94 -9.47
CA SER A 94 0.29 -2.67 -9.74
C SER A 94 -1.21 -2.74 -9.43
N LEU A 95 -1.89 -3.80 -9.84
CA LEU A 95 -3.32 -4.01 -9.59
C LEU A 95 -3.62 -4.15 -8.10
N TYR A 96 -2.77 -4.86 -7.37
CA TYR A 96 -2.86 -4.99 -5.92
C TYR A 96 -2.71 -3.62 -5.24
N HIS A 97 -1.65 -2.86 -5.54
CA HIS A 97 -1.41 -1.55 -4.93
C HIS A 97 -2.54 -0.56 -5.29
N GLY A 98 -3.02 -0.56 -6.53
CA GLY A 98 -4.13 0.31 -6.96
C GLY A 98 -5.45 -0.03 -6.26
N THR A 99 -5.79 -1.31 -6.17
CA THR A 99 -7.00 -1.76 -5.46
C THR A 99 -6.90 -1.48 -3.97
N THR A 100 -5.73 -1.76 -3.38
CA THR A 100 -5.47 -1.50 -1.96
C THR A 100 -5.55 0.00 -1.67
N ALA A 101 -5.02 0.87 -2.52
CA ALA A 101 -5.16 2.32 -2.37
C ALA A 101 -6.63 2.77 -2.28
N ILE A 102 -7.52 2.24 -3.12
CA ILE A 102 -8.95 2.57 -3.09
C ILE A 102 -9.59 2.10 -1.76
N LEU A 103 -9.30 0.86 -1.36
CA LEU A 103 -9.81 0.31 -0.10
C LEU A 103 -9.26 1.09 1.10
N TYR A 104 -7.97 1.42 1.10
CA TYR A 104 -7.31 2.15 2.18
C TYR A 104 -7.82 3.59 2.28
N MET A 105 -8.12 4.24 1.15
CA MET A 105 -8.79 5.55 1.16
C MET A 105 -10.16 5.47 1.83
N SER A 106 -10.94 4.42 1.55
CA SER A 106 -12.24 4.22 2.22
C SER A 106 -12.07 4.02 3.74
N ALA A 107 -11.05 3.25 4.15
CA ALA A 107 -10.72 3.07 5.56
C ALA A 107 -10.25 4.38 6.22
N ALA A 108 -9.40 5.16 5.54
CA ALA A 108 -8.91 6.44 6.05
C ALA A 108 -10.05 7.44 6.29
N VAL A 109 -11.03 7.51 5.38
CA VAL A 109 -12.23 8.36 5.54
C VAL A 109 -13.08 7.91 6.72
N LEU A 110 -13.35 6.60 6.88
CA LEU A 110 -14.08 6.10 8.05
C LEU A 110 -13.31 6.35 9.36
N GLN A 111 -11.99 6.18 9.35
CA GLN A 111 -11.15 6.44 10.51
C GLN A 111 -11.14 7.93 10.88
N ALA A 112 -11.13 8.84 9.89
CA ALA A 112 -11.25 10.27 10.12
C ALA A 112 -12.62 10.64 10.73
N HIS A 113 -13.70 10.02 10.24
CA HIS A 113 -15.03 10.18 10.85
C HIS A 113 -15.05 9.71 12.30
N GLU A 114 -14.46 8.54 12.60
CA GLU A 114 -14.34 8.05 13.98
C GLU A 114 -13.50 8.97 14.88
N THR A 115 -12.45 9.59 14.34
CA THR A 115 -11.68 10.62 15.04
C THR A 115 -12.57 11.77 15.47
N ILE A 116 -13.36 12.35 14.56
CA ILE A 116 -14.28 13.45 14.88
C ILE A 116 -15.30 13.02 15.95
N MET A 117 -15.91 11.84 15.79
CA MET A 117 -16.89 11.32 16.75
C MET A 117 -16.30 11.07 18.13
N SER A 118 -15.01 10.73 18.22
CA SER A 118 -14.35 10.45 19.49
C SER A 118 -14.02 11.70 20.32
N GLU A 119 -13.97 12.90 19.72
CA GLU A 119 -13.73 14.17 20.42
C GLU A 119 -14.70 14.38 21.58
N SER A 120 -15.99 14.15 21.33
CA SER A 120 -17.06 14.32 22.33
C SER A 120 -17.28 13.11 23.24
N LYS A 121 -16.74 11.94 22.89
CA LYS A 121 -16.99 10.68 23.61
C LYS A 121 -15.83 10.27 24.52
N SER A 122 -14.60 10.42 24.06
CA SER A 122 -13.39 9.98 24.76
C SER A 122 -12.15 10.66 24.19
N VAL A 123 -11.61 11.62 24.94
CA VAL A 123 -10.36 12.33 24.60
C VAL A 123 -9.20 11.34 24.39
N LYS A 124 -9.15 10.25 25.16
CA LYS A 124 -8.16 9.19 24.97
C LYS A 124 -8.28 8.56 23.58
N ASN A 125 -9.47 8.16 23.17
CA ASN A 125 -9.69 7.57 21.85
C ASN A 125 -9.50 8.60 20.74
N TYR A 126 -9.82 9.87 20.98
CA TYR A 126 -9.55 10.95 20.04
C TYR A 126 -8.07 11.05 19.65
N TYR A 127 -7.15 11.04 20.62
CA TYR A 127 -5.71 11.06 20.31
C TYR A 127 -5.24 9.82 19.55
N ILE A 128 -5.71 8.63 19.95
CA ILE A 128 -5.35 7.37 19.27
C ILE A 128 -5.90 7.35 17.83
N ASN A 129 -7.17 7.72 17.66
CA ASN A 129 -7.84 7.77 16.36
C ASN A 129 -7.20 8.83 15.45
N THR A 130 -6.77 9.98 16.00
CA THR A 130 -6.03 11.01 15.25
C THR A 130 -4.75 10.45 14.65
N ALA A 131 -3.96 9.73 15.45
CA ALA A 131 -2.75 9.09 14.96
C ALA A 131 -3.07 8.00 13.91
N ALA A 132 -4.10 7.18 14.14
CA ALA A 132 -4.53 6.17 13.18
C ALA A 132 -4.98 6.80 11.85
N SER A 133 -5.73 7.91 11.88
CA SER A 133 -6.12 8.66 10.67
C SER A 133 -4.91 9.16 9.89
N PHE A 134 -3.92 9.75 10.58
CA PHE A 134 -2.70 10.25 9.96
C PHE A 134 -1.95 9.15 9.23
N PHE A 135 -1.68 8.03 9.90
CA PHE A 135 -1.02 6.89 9.26
C PHE A 135 -1.85 6.28 8.14
N ALA A 136 -3.19 6.29 8.25
CA ALA A 136 -4.04 5.74 7.21
C ALA A 136 -3.99 6.54 5.91
N PHE A 137 -3.96 7.88 5.99
CA PHE A 137 -3.77 8.73 4.80
C PHE A 137 -2.38 8.59 4.20
N ILE A 138 -1.33 8.51 5.01
CA ILE A 138 0.03 8.27 4.50
C ILE A 138 0.13 6.92 3.81
N THR A 139 -0.40 5.87 4.43
CA THR A 139 -0.39 4.51 3.86
C THR A 139 -1.15 4.48 2.54
N THR A 140 -2.30 5.16 2.47
CA THR A 140 -3.05 5.33 1.21
C THR A 140 -2.20 6.00 0.13
N LEU A 141 -1.52 7.11 0.47
CA LEU A 141 -0.65 7.81 -0.48
C LEU A 141 0.48 6.91 -0.98
N LEU A 142 1.10 6.13 -0.10
CA LEU A 142 2.17 5.21 -0.48
C LEU A 142 1.67 4.13 -1.45
N TYR A 143 0.52 3.50 -1.18
CA TYR A 143 -0.10 2.55 -2.11
C TYR A 143 -0.36 3.17 -3.49
N ILE A 144 -0.82 4.44 -3.54
CA ILE A 144 -1.01 5.17 -4.80
C ILE A 144 0.33 5.37 -5.53
N LEU A 145 1.35 5.87 -4.83
CA LEU A 145 2.67 6.14 -5.39
C LEU A 145 3.31 4.85 -5.92
N HIS A 146 3.17 3.74 -5.20
CA HIS A 146 3.66 2.44 -5.61
C HIS A 146 2.99 1.95 -6.88
N ALA A 147 1.64 1.98 -6.93
CA ALA A 147 0.86 1.52 -8.08
C ALA A 147 1.25 2.24 -9.37
N PHE A 148 1.46 3.56 -9.31
CA PHE A 148 1.88 4.34 -10.47
C PHE A 148 3.35 4.15 -10.81
N SER A 149 4.21 4.12 -9.79
CA SER A 149 5.66 4.00 -9.99
C SER A 149 6.04 2.66 -10.63
N ILE A 150 5.34 1.57 -10.30
CA ILE A 150 5.62 0.26 -10.90
C ILE A 150 5.04 0.08 -12.32
N TYR A 151 4.03 0.87 -12.68
CA TYR A 151 3.41 0.80 -14.00
C TYR A 151 4.16 1.66 -15.03
N TYR A 152 4.63 2.84 -14.63
CA TYR A 152 5.27 3.81 -15.52
C TYR A 152 6.80 3.70 -15.59
N HIS A 153 7.45 2.95 -14.69
CA HIS A 153 8.89 2.64 -14.70
C HIS A 153 9.09 1.13 -14.62
#